data_AF-A0A126Q3G8-F1
#
_entry.id   AF-A0A126Q3G8-F1
#
_cell.length_a   1.000
_cell.length_b   1.000
_cell.length_c   1.000
_cell.angle_alpha   90.00
_cell.angle_beta   90.00
_cell.angle_gamma   90.00
#
_symmetry.space_group_name_H-M   'P 1'
#
loop_
_entity.id
_entity.type
_entity.pdbx_description
1 polymer ?
#
loop_
_entity_poly.entity_id
_entity_poly.type
_entity_poly.pdbx_seq_one_letter_code
_entity_poly.pdbx_strand_id
1 'polypeptide(L)'
;MKKRYIAVSIALCFSGSAAASDLDWSIGNWDLANWQDGGNSDYLDTDGDAVLNIRDDDDDNDGYADNIDAFPLDPNDWEDSDNDGLGDNYELSVGLNPNDEDSDGDGIVDGEDPFPSTPEVPKTIRYAMTISDISTDGVSDLVVIYEDGDGVVSASIYDKVNDELINSFVFPNTYKSFTAHILDDTNGNGSQEIGLFGVIEAPGSNAGQTSKLIVKDTKTAATTSTFNWAGNWHNPTFTPLADLTGDGIAEVAMQGEFYDGDRPQMLVRDGISGDLIRRYAYPSFMYNPKYIQLNDMNGDDIPEVGMIGVIKRNNKVQVRVIDGSDDRNKLPSYNFGDDWAEYQWLSLPDIDFDGIDDVGLYGRRLSSSRIQLFTKSGADRAGSLGIYSWPSDMAGHKPLIINDINFDGVKDFAVGGLREGANRYQFIIKDGTDRGTTLANLGWPVTVETPNFYEVNDVDGDSVLDFALAGSRMSDGKFEVSVKNLDNLKIDDFVTDTDWLDAPTVMPSPDLNGDGLADIVVYGYDKLGESVLEILSTGQ
;
A
#
# COMPACT_ATOMS: atom_id res chain seq x y z
N MET A 1 -42.61 9.26 -22.63
CA MET A 1 -42.91 8.91 -24.04
C MET A 1 -43.13 7.40 -24.15
N LYS A 2 -43.89 6.96 -25.15
CA LYS A 2 -44.53 5.63 -25.29
C LYS A 2 -43.55 4.45 -25.56
N LYS A 3 -43.94 3.27 -25.07
CA LYS A 3 -43.41 1.90 -25.25
C LYS A 3 -43.05 1.50 -26.70
N ARG A 4 -42.16 0.50 -26.85
CA ARG A 4 -42.34 -0.64 -27.79
C ARG A 4 -41.77 -1.94 -27.23
N TYR A 5 -42.63 -2.94 -27.02
CA TYR A 5 -42.29 -4.36 -26.92
C TYR A 5 -42.59 -5.01 -28.29
N ILE A 6 -41.75 -5.93 -28.72
CA ILE A 6 -41.96 -6.76 -29.91
C ILE A 6 -42.63 -8.06 -29.45
N ALA A 7 -43.80 -8.36 -30.02
CA ALA A 7 -44.46 -9.66 -29.86
C ALA A 7 -44.06 -10.56 -31.03
N VAL A 8 -43.69 -11.80 -30.75
CA VAL A 8 -43.65 -12.89 -31.72
C VAL A 8 -44.77 -13.85 -31.34
N SER A 9 -45.71 -14.04 -32.27
CA SER A 9 -46.76 -15.05 -32.16
C SER A 9 -46.44 -16.17 -33.14
N ILE A 10 -46.47 -17.42 -32.68
CA ILE A 10 -46.59 -18.60 -33.53
C ILE A 10 -47.88 -19.32 -33.15
N ALA A 11 -48.68 -19.63 -34.16
CA ALA A 11 -50.02 -20.18 -34.03
C ALA A 11 -50.03 -21.71 -34.20
N LEU A 12 -50.70 -22.37 -33.24
CA LEU A 12 -51.64 -23.49 -33.36
C LEU A 12 -51.31 -24.72 -34.23
N CYS A 13 -51.43 -25.90 -33.60
CA CYS A 13 -52.20 -26.99 -34.21
C CYS A 13 -52.88 -27.87 -33.14
N PHE A 14 -54.20 -28.01 -33.24
CA PHE A 14 -55.06 -28.90 -32.45
C PHE A 14 -55.00 -30.34 -32.97
N SER A 15 -55.03 -31.34 -32.07
CA SER A 15 -55.89 -32.53 -32.20
C SER A 15 -55.85 -33.42 -30.96
N GLY A 16 -57.03 -33.76 -30.42
CA GLY A 16 -57.21 -34.88 -29.48
C GLY A 16 -58.00 -34.51 -28.23
N SER A 17 -59.25 -34.94 -28.17
CA SER A 17 -60.21 -34.68 -27.08
C SER A 17 -60.36 -35.90 -26.16
N ALA A 18 -60.62 -35.57 -24.88
CA ALA A 18 -61.28 -36.32 -23.81
C ALA A 18 -60.35 -37.03 -22.80
N ALA A 19 -60.47 -36.84 -21.49
CA ALA A 19 -61.31 -35.94 -20.71
C ALA A 19 -60.72 -35.86 -19.28
N ALA A 20 -60.49 -34.66 -18.78
CA ALA A 20 -60.32 -34.41 -17.35
C ALA A 20 -61.40 -33.39 -16.95
N SER A 21 -62.43 -33.90 -16.29
CA SER A 21 -63.39 -33.08 -15.56
C SER A 21 -62.71 -32.57 -14.30
N ASP A 22 -62.40 -31.29 -14.26
CA ASP A 22 -62.97 -30.34 -13.28
C ASP A 22 -62.05 -29.12 -13.11
N LEU A 23 -62.66 -27.94 -13.16
CA LEU A 23 -62.32 -26.76 -12.34
C LEU A 23 -63.34 -25.64 -12.69
N ASP A 24 -64.60 -25.88 -12.30
CA ASP A 24 -65.59 -24.81 -12.17
C ASP A 24 -65.45 -24.18 -10.78
N TRP A 25 -64.89 -22.97 -10.74
CA TRP A 25 -64.66 -22.21 -9.50
C TRP A 25 -65.96 -21.74 -8.80
N SER A 26 -67.15 -22.04 -9.33
CA SER A 26 -68.43 -21.49 -8.82
C SER A 26 -69.24 -22.42 -7.91
N ILE A 27 -68.81 -23.65 -7.66
CA ILE A 27 -69.53 -24.59 -6.80
C ILE A 27 -68.60 -25.12 -5.71
N GLY A 28 -68.71 -24.51 -4.53
CA GLY A 28 -67.99 -24.90 -3.33
C GLY A 28 -68.31 -26.33 -2.89
N ASN A 29 -67.60 -27.29 -3.45
CA ASN A 29 -67.53 -28.66 -2.97
C ASN A 29 -66.12 -28.93 -2.46
N TRP A 30 -65.86 -28.44 -1.26
CA TRP A 30 -64.61 -28.65 -0.55
C TRP A 30 -64.70 -30.04 0.06
N ASP A 31 -63.89 -30.99 -0.43
CA ASP A 31 -63.74 -32.28 0.24
C ASP A 31 -63.01 -32.06 1.57
N LEU A 32 -63.81 -31.88 2.61
CA LEU A 32 -63.39 -31.57 3.97
C LEU A 32 -62.72 -32.76 4.68
N ALA A 33 -62.44 -33.87 4.00
CA ALA A 33 -61.92 -35.09 4.62
C ALA A 33 -60.38 -35.21 4.58
N ASN A 34 -59.67 -34.49 3.71
CA ASN A 34 -58.21 -34.63 3.54
C ASN A 34 -57.40 -33.34 3.76
N TRP A 35 -58.01 -32.28 4.28
CA TRP A 35 -57.25 -31.10 4.73
C TRP A 35 -56.60 -31.42 6.08
N GLN A 36 -55.42 -32.05 6.07
CA GLN A 36 -54.56 -32.06 7.24
C GLN A 36 -53.94 -30.66 7.39
N ASP A 37 -54.26 -30.08 8.54
CA ASP A 37 -53.72 -28.86 9.11
C ASP A 37 -52.20 -29.00 9.30
N GLY A 38 -51.44 -28.28 8.49
CA GLY A 38 -49.98 -28.28 8.50
C GLY A 38 -49.47 -27.39 7.38
N GLY A 39 -49.29 -26.10 7.66
CA GLY A 39 -48.99 -25.09 6.66
C GLY A 39 -47.68 -25.31 5.92
N ASN A 40 -47.75 -25.97 4.76
CA ASN A 40 -46.77 -25.82 3.71
C ASN A 40 -47.42 -25.05 2.54
N SER A 41 -46.83 -23.91 2.18
CA SER A 41 -47.34 -22.96 1.18
C SER A 41 -46.62 -23.08 -0.15
N ASP A 42 -45.95 -24.21 -0.40
CA ASP A 42 -45.30 -24.44 -1.68
C ASP A 42 -46.35 -24.80 -2.75
N TYR A 43 -46.50 -23.90 -3.70
CA TYR A 43 -47.38 -24.03 -4.88
C TYR A 43 -46.54 -24.12 -6.17
N LEU A 44 -45.25 -24.42 -6.05
CA LEU A 44 -44.37 -24.61 -7.19
C LEU A 44 -44.68 -25.95 -7.87
N ASP A 45 -44.54 -25.92 -9.18
CA ASP A 45 -44.73 -27.01 -10.16
C ASP A 45 -43.62 -26.74 -11.18
N THR A 46 -42.45 -27.33 -10.93
CA THR A 46 -41.20 -26.95 -11.60
C THR A 46 -41.11 -27.53 -13.01
N ASP A 47 -41.60 -28.75 -13.20
CA ASP A 47 -41.66 -29.44 -14.49
C ASP A 47 -42.93 -29.11 -15.32
N GLY A 48 -43.97 -28.56 -14.69
CA GLY A 48 -45.22 -28.16 -15.33
C GLY A 48 -46.18 -29.31 -15.64
N ASP A 49 -46.06 -30.46 -14.98
CA ASP A 49 -46.92 -31.63 -15.20
C ASP A 49 -48.27 -31.57 -14.45
N ALA A 50 -48.46 -30.51 -13.64
CA ALA A 50 -49.61 -30.23 -12.78
C ALA A 50 -49.68 -31.07 -11.49
N VAL A 51 -48.60 -31.75 -11.12
CA VAL A 51 -48.27 -32.15 -9.76
C VAL A 51 -47.48 -31.01 -9.10
N LEU A 52 -47.69 -30.81 -7.80
CA LEU A 52 -46.93 -29.77 -7.08
C LEU A 52 -45.68 -30.43 -6.52
N ASN A 53 -44.57 -29.71 -6.47
CA ASN A 53 -43.29 -30.24 -6.00
C ASN A 53 -43.41 -31.03 -4.67
N ILE A 54 -44.19 -30.52 -3.71
CA ILE A 54 -44.45 -31.21 -2.41
C ILE A 54 -45.15 -32.59 -2.53
N ARG A 55 -45.60 -32.98 -3.72
CA ARG A 55 -46.27 -34.25 -4.04
C ARG A 55 -45.68 -34.91 -5.29
N ASP A 56 -44.64 -34.32 -5.86
CA ASP A 56 -43.84 -34.95 -6.88
C ASP A 56 -42.70 -35.72 -6.19
N ASP A 57 -42.24 -36.79 -6.84
CA ASP A 57 -41.05 -37.52 -6.40
C ASP A 57 -39.85 -37.23 -7.34
N ASP A 58 -40.07 -36.44 -8.40
CA ASP A 58 -39.13 -36.01 -9.46
C ASP A 58 -39.58 -34.61 -9.94
N ASP A 59 -39.18 -33.59 -9.18
CA ASP A 59 -39.70 -32.22 -9.24
C ASP A 59 -39.43 -31.51 -10.59
N ASP A 60 -38.42 -31.93 -11.35
CA ASP A 60 -38.05 -31.34 -12.65
C ASP A 60 -38.18 -32.30 -13.85
N ASN A 61 -38.48 -33.58 -13.60
CA ASN A 61 -38.81 -34.62 -14.58
C ASN A 61 -37.67 -34.97 -15.52
N ASP A 62 -36.44 -34.91 -15.03
CA ASP A 62 -35.25 -35.34 -15.75
C ASP A 62 -35.03 -36.86 -15.69
N GLY A 63 -35.79 -37.55 -14.83
CA GLY A 63 -35.80 -38.99 -14.63
C GLY A 63 -35.03 -39.49 -13.41
N TYR A 64 -34.48 -38.59 -12.58
CA TYR A 64 -33.92 -38.87 -11.26
C TYR A 64 -34.87 -38.38 -10.18
N ALA A 65 -34.98 -39.16 -9.10
CA ALA A 65 -35.92 -38.82 -8.03
C ALA A 65 -35.25 -37.86 -7.04
N ASP A 66 -35.99 -36.88 -6.52
CA ASP A 66 -35.48 -35.79 -5.64
C ASP A 66 -34.61 -36.28 -4.48
N ASN A 67 -34.84 -37.51 -4.00
CA ASN A 67 -34.13 -38.08 -2.85
C ASN A 67 -32.73 -38.62 -3.18
N ILE A 68 -32.38 -38.74 -4.45
CA ILE A 68 -31.08 -39.16 -4.96
C ILE A 68 -30.50 -38.17 -5.97
N ASP A 69 -31.18 -37.05 -6.16
CA ASP A 69 -30.82 -35.97 -7.07
C ASP A 69 -30.13 -34.84 -6.29
N ALA A 70 -28.96 -34.40 -6.76
CA ALA A 70 -28.23 -33.29 -6.16
C ALA A 70 -28.86 -31.92 -6.49
N PHE A 71 -29.56 -31.80 -7.62
CA PHE A 71 -30.24 -30.60 -8.11
C PHE A 71 -31.72 -30.88 -8.49
N PRO A 72 -32.61 -31.21 -7.53
CA PRO A 72 -33.99 -31.65 -7.81
C PRO A 72 -34.91 -30.67 -8.56
N LEU A 73 -34.42 -29.48 -8.92
CA LEU A 73 -35.19 -28.43 -9.60
C LEU A 73 -34.55 -28.02 -10.94
N ASP A 74 -33.43 -28.61 -11.34
CA ASP A 74 -32.77 -28.35 -12.62
C ASP A 74 -32.82 -29.58 -13.52
N PRO A 75 -33.68 -29.59 -14.55
CA PRO A 75 -33.87 -30.78 -15.38
C PRO A 75 -32.67 -31.12 -16.29
N ASN A 76 -31.55 -30.42 -16.15
CA ASN A 76 -30.32 -30.66 -16.87
C ASN A 76 -29.23 -31.26 -15.98
N ASP A 77 -29.43 -31.39 -14.67
CA ASP A 77 -28.40 -31.87 -13.76
C ASP A 77 -28.96 -32.66 -12.58
N TRP A 78 -28.28 -33.74 -12.21
CA TRP A 78 -28.74 -34.68 -11.17
C TRP A 78 -27.62 -35.21 -10.28
N GLU A 79 -26.36 -34.98 -10.65
CA GLU A 79 -25.16 -35.53 -9.99
C GLU A 79 -24.18 -34.38 -9.71
N ASP A 80 -23.56 -34.40 -8.53
CA ASP A 80 -22.48 -33.51 -8.08
C ASP A 80 -21.37 -34.42 -7.54
N SER A 81 -20.47 -34.81 -8.43
CA SER A 81 -19.52 -35.90 -8.20
C SER A 81 -18.41 -35.53 -7.21
N ASP A 82 -18.02 -34.25 -7.12
CA ASP A 82 -16.98 -33.75 -6.21
C ASP A 82 -17.52 -32.90 -5.04
N ASN A 83 -18.81 -32.54 -5.04
CA ASN A 83 -19.53 -31.80 -3.99
C ASN A 83 -19.13 -30.33 -3.87
N ASP A 84 -18.81 -29.68 -4.98
CA ASP A 84 -18.50 -28.25 -5.02
C ASP A 84 -19.75 -27.35 -5.16
N GLY A 85 -20.92 -27.94 -5.40
CA GLY A 85 -22.20 -27.25 -5.54
C GLY A 85 -22.60 -26.91 -6.98
N LEU A 86 -21.81 -27.32 -7.98
CA LEU A 86 -22.16 -27.36 -9.39
C LEU A 86 -22.51 -28.78 -9.81
N GLY A 87 -23.35 -28.90 -10.84
CA GLY A 87 -23.72 -30.20 -11.36
C GLY A 87 -22.81 -30.66 -12.49
N ASP A 88 -22.58 -31.97 -12.56
CA ASP A 88 -21.63 -32.61 -13.47
C ASP A 88 -21.91 -32.24 -14.94
N ASN A 89 -23.19 -32.11 -15.32
CA ASN A 89 -23.55 -31.77 -16.69
C ASN A 89 -23.28 -30.29 -17.00
N TYR A 90 -23.55 -29.41 -16.05
CA TYR A 90 -23.24 -27.99 -16.14
C TYR A 90 -21.74 -27.79 -16.27
N GLU A 91 -20.94 -28.37 -15.38
CA GLU A 91 -19.48 -28.29 -15.39
C GLU A 91 -18.88 -28.75 -16.72
N LEU A 92 -19.29 -29.91 -17.23
CA LEU A 92 -18.88 -30.39 -18.56
C LEU A 92 -19.24 -29.42 -19.68
N SER A 93 -20.36 -28.70 -19.54
CA SER A 93 -20.84 -27.75 -20.55
C SER A 93 -20.00 -26.47 -20.59
N VAL A 94 -19.43 -26.06 -19.46
CA VAL A 94 -18.58 -24.87 -19.34
C VAL A 94 -17.08 -25.18 -19.37
N GLY A 95 -16.70 -26.46 -19.36
CA GLY A 95 -15.33 -26.93 -19.54
C GLY A 95 -14.56 -27.17 -18.24
N LEU A 96 -15.27 -27.31 -17.13
CA LEU A 96 -14.77 -27.69 -15.81
C LEU A 96 -14.63 -29.22 -15.70
N ASN A 97 -14.10 -29.69 -14.58
CA ASN A 97 -13.83 -31.09 -14.31
C ASN A 97 -14.73 -31.61 -13.17
N PRO A 98 -15.80 -32.38 -13.48
CA PRO A 98 -16.77 -32.89 -12.49
C PRO A 98 -16.24 -33.87 -11.44
N ASN A 99 -14.93 -33.99 -11.26
CA ASN A 99 -14.34 -34.90 -10.29
C ASN A 99 -13.22 -34.18 -9.51
N ASP A 100 -13.21 -32.86 -9.55
CA ASP A 100 -12.20 -31.98 -9.01
C ASP A 100 -12.87 -30.67 -8.59
N GLU A 101 -13.10 -30.52 -7.28
CA GLU A 101 -13.83 -29.40 -6.67
C GLU A 101 -13.24 -28.00 -6.97
N ASP A 102 -12.07 -27.93 -7.62
CA ASP A 102 -11.30 -26.73 -8.00
C ASP A 102 -10.60 -27.02 -9.33
N SER A 103 -11.31 -26.79 -10.44
CA SER A 103 -10.90 -27.20 -11.80
C SER A 103 -9.63 -26.54 -12.29
N ASP A 104 -9.30 -25.36 -11.78
CA ASP A 104 -8.15 -24.57 -12.21
C ASP A 104 -6.99 -24.57 -11.19
N GLY A 105 -7.26 -24.97 -9.95
CA GLY A 105 -6.29 -25.24 -8.90
C GLY A 105 -5.83 -23.98 -8.16
N ASP A 106 -6.64 -22.93 -8.10
CA ASP A 106 -6.33 -21.68 -7.41
C ASP A 106 -6.72 -21.67 -5.92
N GLY A 107 -7.49 -22.66 -5.48
CA GLY A 107 -7.94 -22.86 -4.10
C GLY A 107 -9.34 -22.33 -3.79
N ILE A 108 -10.07 -21.81 -4.77
CA ILE A 108 -11.51 -21.49 -4.68
C ILE A 108 -12.29 -22.60 -5.38
N VAL A 109 -13.33 -23.14 -4.73
CA VAL A 109 -14.12 -24.23 -5.34
C VAL A 109 -14.99 -23.71 -6.47
N ASP A 110 -15.20 -24.48 -7.55
CA ASP A 110 -15.81 -23.93 -8.78
C ASP A 110 -17.21 -23.35 -8.54
N GLY A 111 -18.00 -23.94 -7.62
CA GLY A 111 -19.33 -23.44 -7.23
C GLY A 111 -19.33 -22.08 -6.54
N GLU A 112 -18.21 -21.65 -5.98
CA GLU A 112 -18.04 -20.34 -5.34
C GLU A 112 -17.10 -19.42 -6.14
N ASP A 113 -16.42 -19.93 -7.17
CA ASP A 113 -15.49 -19.18 -8.01
C ASP A 113 -16.23 -18.46 -9.16
N PRO A 114 -16.11 -17.12 -9.28
CA PRO A 114 -16.57 -16.39 -10.46
C PRO A 114 -15.81 -16.74 -11.75
N PHE A 115 -14.62 -17.35 -11.64
CA PHE A 115 -13.68 -17.64 -12.71
C PHE A 115 -13.09 -19.07 -12.69
N PRO A 116 -13.92 -20.13 -12.59
CA PRO A 116 -13.55 -21.52 -12.24
C PRO A 116 -12.63 -22.25 -13.25
N SER A 117 -12.27 -21.58 -14.35
CA SER A 117 -11.42 -22.13 -15.40
C SER A 117 -10.12 -21.37 -15.60
N THR A 118 -9.88 -20.35 -14.77
CA THR A 118 -8.77 -19.42 -14.88
C THR A 118 -8.21 -19.09 -13.50
N PRO A 119 -7.03 -19.62 -13.13
CA PRO A 119 -6.54 -19.50 -11.76
C PRO A 119 -6.39 -18.04 -11.32
N GLU A 120 -7.13 -17.63 -10.30
CA GLU A 120 -6.91 -16.39 -9.57
C GLU A 120 -5.74 -16.57 -8.62
N VAL A 121 -4.53 -16.24 -9.08
CA VAL A 121 -3.38 -16.24 -8.17
C VAL A 121 -3.60 -15.15 -7.11
N PRO A 122 -3.67 -15.50 -5.80
CA PRO A 122 -3.91 -14.53 -4.75
C PRO A 122 -2.86 -13.43 -4.79
N LYS A 123 -3.32 -12.19 -4.88
CA LYS A 123 -2.47 -11.00 -4.99
C LYS A 123 -2.33 -10.32 -3.65
N THR A 124 -1.09 -10.06 -3.29
CA THR A 124 -0.78 -9.44 -2.01
C THR A 124 -0.43 -7.96 -2.15
N ILE A 125 -1.08 -7.07 -1.39
CA ILE A 125 -0.78 -5.63 -1.46
C ILE A 125 0.58 -5.37 -0.80
N ARG A 126 1.52 -4.85 -1.59
CA ARG A 126 2.87 -4.50 -1.14
C ARG A 126 3.08 -3.01 -0.94
N TYR A 127 2.39 -2.19 -1.74
CA TYR A 127 2.40 -0.74 -1.63
C TYR A 127 1.05 -0.17 -2.05
N ALA A 128 0.61 0.88 -1.37
CA ALA A 128 -0.39 1.82 -1.86
C ALA A 128 0.25 3.21 -1.88
N MET A 129 -0.03 4.00 -2.91
CA MET A 129 0.52 5.36 -3.06
C MET A 129 -0.53 6.26 -3.74
N THR A 130 -0.68 7.47 -3.24
CA THR A 130 -1.50 8.49 -3.91
C THR A 130 -0.74 9.06 -5.11
N ILE A 131 -1.43 9.24 -6.23
CA ILE A 131 -0.90 9.85 -7.45
C ILE A 131 -1.80 11.01 -7.89
N SER A 132 -1.28 11.83 -8.80
CA SER A 132 -2.04 12.92 -9.42
C SER A 132 -3.31 12.39 -10.10
N ASP A 133 -4.32 13.26 -10.21
CA ASP A 133 -5.58 13.00 -10.93
C ASP A 133 -5.35 12.58 -12.39
N ILE A 134 -5.58 11.30 -12.69
CA ILE A 134 -5.55 10.69 -14.03
C ILE A 134 -6.97 10.55 -14.59
N SER A 135 -7.96 10.32 -13.74
CA SER A 135 -9.39 10.18 -14.09
C SER A 135 -10.00 11.49 -14.64
N THR A 136 -9.37 12.62 -14.33
CA THR A 136 -9.74 14.01 -14.65
C THR A 136 -11.00 14.53 -13.96
N ASP A 137 -11.32 14.01 -12.79
CA ASP A 137 -12.47 14.43 -11.98
C ASP A 137 -12.14 15.51 -10.93
N GLY A 138 -10.85 15.83 -10.76
CA GLY A 138 -10.34 16.82 -9.81
C GLY A 138 -9.92 16.26 -8.46
N VAL A 139 -10.00 14.94 -8.26
CA VAL A 139 -9.61 14.22 -7.03
C VAL A 139 -8.36 13.37 -7.32
N SER A 140 -7.53 13.14 -6.31
CA SER A 140 -6.31 12.34 -6.50
C SER A 140 -6.66 10.86 -6.65
N ASP A 141 -5.89 10.14 -7.47
CA ASP A 141 -6.09 8.71 -7.70
C ASP A 141 -5.17 7.86 -6.82
N LEU A 142 -5.49 6.57 -6.72
CA LEU A 142 -4.72 5.60 -5.92
C LEU A 142 -4.07 4.54 -6.81
N VAL A 143 -2.75 4.36 -6.67
CA VAL A 143 -2.08 3.16 -7.19
C VAL A 143 -1.88 2.13 -6.09
N VAL A 144 -2.21 0.87 -6.38
CA VAL A 144 -1.98 -0.28 -5.52
C VAL A 144 -1.07 -1.26 -6.24
N ILE A 145 0.04 -1.63 -5.59
CA ILE A 145 1.05 -2.55 -6.11
C ILE A 145 0.88 -3.89 -5.43
N TYR A 146 0.71 -4.94 -6.23
CA TYR A 146 0.50 -6.31 -5.80
C TYR A 146 1.70 -7.21 -6.11
N GLU A 147 1.95 -8.21 -5.26
CA GLU A 147 2.84 -9.35 -5.51
C GLU A 147 2.03 -10.64 -5.37
N ASP A 148 2.04 -11.49 -6.38
CA ASP A 148 1.37 -12.79 -6.32
C ASP A 148 2.27 -13.91 -5.76
N GLY A 149 1.73 -15.11 -5.59
CA GLY A 149 2.43 -16.27 -5.04
C GLY A 149 3.69 -16.70 -5.81
N ASP A 150 3.79 -16.33 -7.10
CA ASP A 150 4.92 -16.62 -7.98
C ASP A 150 5.96 -15.49 -8.01
N GLY A 151 5.75 -14.43 -7.24
CA GLY A 151 6.63 -13.26 -7.18
C GLY A 151 6.51 -12.34 -8.40
N VAL A 152 5.40 -12.43 -9.15
CA VAL A 152 5.06 -11.48 -10.21
C VAL A 152 4.45 -10.25 -9.55
N VAL A 153 4.89 -9.09 -10.02
CA VAL A 153 4.46 -7.80 -9.46
C VAL A 153 3.55 -7.09 -10.46
N SER A 154 2.40 -6.61 -10.00
CA SER A 154 1.45 -5.85 -10.80
C SER A 154 1.03 -4.56 -10.10
N ALA A 155 0.45 -3.63 -10.86
CA ALA A 155 -0.10 -2.37 -10.36
C ALA A 155 -1.51 -2.20 -10.91
N SER A 156 -2.41 -1.69 -10.07
CA SER A 156 -3.74 -1.24 -10.45
C SER A 156 -3.92 0.21 -9.99
N ILE A 157 -4.53 1.02 -10.85
CA ILE A 157 -4.80 2.44 -10.62
C ILE A 157 -6.31 2.61 -10.52
N TYR A 158 -6.76 3.21 -9.43
CA TYR A 158 -8.17 3.37 -9.10
C TYR A 158 -8.54 4.85 -8.94
N ASP A 159 -9.68 5.22 -9.52
CA ASP A 159 -10.48 6.36 -9.08
C ASP A 159 -11.32 5.88 -7.90
N LYS A 160 -11.12 6.47 -6.71
CA LYS A 160 -11.82 6.09 -5.48
C LYS A 160 -13.08 6.93 -5.20
N VAL A 161 -13.39 7.92 -6.03
CA VAL A 161 -14.67 8.63 -6.01
C VAL A 161 -15.79 7.72 -6.52
N ASN A 162 -15.54 6.99 -7.60
CA ASN A 162 -16.51 6.07 -8.21
C ASN A 162 -16.17 4.58 -8.03
N ASP A 163 -15.04 4.27 -7.38
CA ASP A 163 -14.44 2.94 -7.24
C ASP A 163 -14.20 2.24 -8.59
N GLU A 164 -13.67 2.99 -9.56
CA GLU A 164 -13.39 2.51 -10.92
C GLU A 164 -11.91 2.19 -11.11
N LEU A 165 -11.62 1.05 -11.75
CA LEU A 165 -10.27 0.72 -12.22
C LEU A 165 -9.95 1.52 -13.49
N ILE A 166 -9.01 2.47 -13.38
CA ILE A 166 -8.55 3.30 -14.50
C ILE A 166 -7.62 2.50 -15.42
N ASN A 167 -6.64 1.83 -14.84
CA ASN A 167 -5.62 1.09 -15.59
C ASN A 167 -4.98 0.02 -14.71
N SER A 168 -4.42 -1.03 -15.33
CA SER A 168 -3.62 -2.03 -14.63
C SER A 168 -2.51 -2.59 -15.52
N PHE A 169 -1.40 -2.99 -14.89
CA PHE A 169 -0.27 -3.54 -15.62
C PHE A 169 0.64 -4.42 -14.77
N VAL A 170 1.35 -5.32 -15.43
CA VAL A 170 2.32 -6.24 -14.81
C VAL A 170 3.74 -5.76 -15.07
N PHE A 171 4.60 -5.75 -14.05
CA PHE A 171 6.04 -5.55 -14.22
C PHE A 171 6.69 -6.85 -14.71
N PRO A 172 7.60 -6.80 -15.68
CA PRO A 172 8.26 -8.01 -16.16
C PRO A 172 9.22 -8.55 -15.08
N ASN A 173 9.59 -9.83 -15.16
CA ASN A 173 10.41 -10.58 -14.19
C ASN A 173 9.67 -10.96 -12.89
N THR A 174 10.22 -11.95 -12.20
CA THR A 174 9.93 -12.26 -10.80
C THR A 174 11.02 -11.67 -9.91
N TYR A 175 10.65 -11.25 -8.71
CA TYR A 175 11.52 -10.48 -7.82
C TYR A 175 11.72 -11.19 -6.49
N LYS A 176 12.97 -11.25 -6.03
CA LYS A 176 13.29 -11.71 -4.66
C LYS A 176 12.87 -10.69 -3.60
N SER A 177 12.94 -9.42 -3.97
CA SER A 177 12.54 -8.27 -3.16
C SER A 177 12.45 -7.06 -4.08
N PHE A 178 11.55 -6.14 -3.78
CA PHE A 178 11.41 -4.91 -4.55
C PHE A 178 10.96 -3.75 -3.68
N THR A 179 11.02 -2.55 -4.26
CA THR A 179 10.47 -1.31 -3.73
C THR A 179 9.79 -0.56 -4.87
N ALA A 180 8.64 0.05 -4.61
CA ALA A 180 7.93 0.91 -5.55
C ALA A 180 8.15 2.39 -5.21
N HIS A 181 8.18 3.23 -6.24
CA HIS A 181 8.46 4.67 -6.12
C HIS A 181 7.60 5.44 -7.13
N ILE A 182 7.05 6.58 -6.71
CA ILE A 182 6.49 7.56 -7.64
C ILE A 182 7.65 8.35 -8.25
N LEU A 183 7.63 8.52 -9.57
CA LEU A 183 8.61 9.28 -10.33
C LEU A 183 7.89 10.36 -11.15
N ASP A 184 8.64 11.39 -11.52
CA ASP A 184 8.14 12.50 -12.32
C ASP A 184 7.67 12.03 -13.71
N ASP A 185 6.78 12.82 -14.32
CA ASP A 185 6.32 12.59 -15.69
C ASP A 185 7.46 12.91 -16.68
N THR A 186 8.18 11.88 -17.11
CA THR A 186 9.29 12.02 -18.06
C THR A 186 8.84 12.08 -19.51
N ASN A 187 7.60 11.65 -19.79
CA ASN A 187 7.06 11.57 -21.13
C ASN A 187 6.11 12.74 -21.49
N GLY A 188 5.77 13.58 -20.52
CA GLY A 188 5.04 14.83 -20.67
C GLY A 188 3.54 14.65 -20.96
N ASN A 189 2.94 13.53 -20.55
CA ASN A 189 1.53 13.25 -20.79
C ASN A 189 0.59 13.70 -19.66
N GLY A 190 1.14 14.31 -18.61
CA GLY A 190 0.44 14.81 -17.44
C GLY A 190 0.18 13.78 -16.35
N SER A 191 0.73 12.56 -16.44
CA SER A 191 0.60 11.53 -15.39
C SER A 191 1.96 11.16 -14.80
N GLN A 192 2.00 11.04 -13.47
CA GLN A 192 3.20 10.56 -12.77
C GLN A 192 3.52 9.12 -13.17
N GLU A 193 4.78 8.71 -13.02
CA GLU A 193 5.25 7.38 -13.39
C GLU A 193 5.51 6.51 -12.15
N ILE A 194 5.44 5.18 -12.30
CA ILE A 194 5.76 4.22 -11.25
C ILE A 194 7.06 3.50 -11.57
N GLY A 195 8.05 3.67 -10.69
CA GLY A 195 9.31 2.94 -10.72
C GLY A 195 9.29 1.72 -9.80
N LEU A 196 9.47 0.52 -10.33
CA LEU A 196 9.71 -0.69 -9.56
C LEU A 196 11.20 -1.05 -9.57
N PHE A 197 11.88 -0.82 -8.45
CA PHE A 197 13.25 -1.31 -8.26
C PHE A 197 13.22 -2.70 -7.63
N GLY A 198 13.75 -3.69 -8.33
CA GLY A 198 13.71 -5.08 -7.91
C GLY A 198 15.05 -5.80 -7.98
N VAL A 199 15.24 -6.73 -7.04
CA VAL A 199 16.36 -7.68 -7.01
C VAL A 199 15.88 -8.99 -7.60
N ILE A 200 16.61 -9.49 -8.60
CA ILE A 200 16.24 -10.66 -9.40
C ILE A 200 17.32 -11.73 -9.21
N GLU A 201 16.90 -12.98 -9.04
CA GLU A 201 17.83 -14.11 -8.95
C GLU A 201 18.64 -14.24 -10.25
N ALA A 202 19.95 -14.37 -10.11
CA ALA A 202 20.85 -14.51 -11.25
C ALA A 202 22.03 -15.41 -10.86
N PRO A 203 21.84 -16.74 -10.78
CA PRO A 203 22.85 -17.66 -10.26
C PRO A 203 24.18 -17.65 -11.02
N GLY A 204 24.16 -17.22 -12.28
CA GLY A 204 25.37 -17.06 -13.11
C GLY A 204 26.12 -15.74 -12.91
N SER A 205 25.63 -14.82 -12.07
CA SER A 205 26.30 -13.55 -11.77
C SER A 205 27.32 -13.70 -10.63
N ASN A 206 28.18 -12.70 -10.44
CA ASN A 206 29.18 -12.73 -9.38
C ASN A 206 28.55 -12.76 -7.97
N ALA A 207 27.38 -12.13 -7.80
CA ALA A 207 26.67 -12.04 -6.53
C ALA A 207 25.46 -13.01 -6.43
N GLY A 208 25.22 -13.86 -7.43
CA GLY A 208 24.04 -14.72 -7.51
C GLY A 208 22.71 -13.99 -7.74
N GLN A 209 22.75 -12.67 -7.93
CA GLN A 209 21.60 -11.79 -8.13
C GLN A 209 21.95 -10.61 -9.03
N THR A 210 20.95 -9.90 -9.55
CA THR A 210 21.07 -8.65 -10.30
C THR A 210 19.95 -7.69 -9.90
N SER A 211 20.01 -6.43 -10.30
CA SER A 211 18.97 -5.45 -9.99
C SER A 211 18.52 -4.67 -11.21
N LYS A 212 17.25 -4.28 -11.23
CA LYS A 212 16.63 -3.47 -12.28
C LYS A 212 15.67 -2.45 -11.67
N LEU A 213 15.54 -1.30 -12.31
CA LEU A 213 14.45 -0.35 -12.11
C LEU A 213 13.66 -0.32 -13.42
N ILE A 214 12.36 -0.56 -13.33
CA ILE A 214 11.46 -0.50 -14.48
C ILE A 214 10.45 0.59 -14.19
N VAL A 215 10.39 1.59 -15.07
CA VAL A 215 9.50 2.72 -14.94
C VAL A 215 8.36 2.57 -15.93
N LYS A 216 7.13 2.68 -15.44
CA LYS A 216 5.92 2.57 -16.23
C LYS A 216 5.04 3.79 -16.03
N ASP A 217 4.49 4.25 -17.14
CA ASP A 217 3.51 5.32 -17.17
C ASP A 217 2.16 4.82 -16.61
N THR A 218 1.61 5.54 -15.64
CA THR A 218 0.36 5.16 -14.95
C THR A 218 -0.85 5.21 -15.89
N LYS A 219 -0.86 6.14 -16.85
CA LYS A 219 -1.98 6.34 -17.78
C LYS A 219 -2.01 5.36 -18.95
N THR A 220 -0.86 4.99 -19.49
CA THR A 220 -0.74 4.18 -20.72
C THR A 220 -0.19 2.77 -20.49
N ALA A 221 0.27 2.45 -19.27
CA ALA A 221 0.98 1.22 -18.92
C ALA A 221 2.29 0.97 -19.68
N ALA A 222 2.72 1.93 -20.52
CA ALA A 222 3.93 1.83 -21.32
C ALA A 222 5.17 1.87 -20.41
N THR A 223 6.19 1.07 -20.76
CA THR A 223 7.50 1.20 -20.10
C THR A 223 8.21 2.42 -20.67
N THR A 224 8.42 3.44 -19.84
CA THR A 224 9.09 4.69 -20.21
C THR A 224 10.60 4.52 -20.16
N SER A 225 11.09 3.87 -19.09
CA SER A 225 12.52 3.68 -18.83
C SER A 225 12.84 2.32 -18.22
N THR A 226 14.04 1.81 -18.46
CA THR A 226 14.56 0.59 -17.81
C THR A 226 16.04 0.74 -17.50
N PHE A 227 16.38 0.67 -16.21
CA PHE A 227 17.75 0.77 -15.72
C PHE A 227 18.23 -0.58 -15.24
N ASN A 228 19.42 -0.98 -15.71
CA ASN A 228 20.03 -2.26 -15.38
C ASN A 228 21.35 -2.03 -14.63
N TRP A 229 21.53 -2.77 -13.54
CA TRP A 229 22.79 -2.86 -12.83
C TRP A 229 23.35 -4.28 -12.94
N ALA A 230 24.68 -4.38 -12.99
CA ALA A 230 25.35 -5.66 -13.10
C ALA A 230 25.16 -6.51 -11.83
N GLY A 231 25.18 -7.84 -11.98
CA GLY A 231 25.02 -8.77 -10.86
C GLY A 231 26.27 -8.95 -10.00
N ASN A 232 26.82 -7.86 -9.49
CA ASN A 232 28.04 -7.83 -8.69
C ASN A 232 27.87 -7.00 -7.40
N TRP A 233 26.66 -7.06 -6.84
CA TRP A 233 26.23 -6.29 -5.67
C TRP A 233 25.53 -7.16 -4.63
N HIS A 234 25.89 -6.93 -3.37
CA HIS A 234 25.15 -7.39 -2.19
C HIS A 234 24.30 -6.24 -1.66
N ASN A 235 23.12 -6.60 -1.14
CA ASN A 235 22.16 -5.67 -0.53
C ASN A 235 21.87 -4.40 -1.37
N PRO A 236 21.59 -4.52 -2.68
CA PRO A 236 21.33 -3.36 -3.52
C PRO A 236 20.01 -2.70 -3.13
N THR A 237 20.01 -1.37 -3.03
CA THR A 237 18.82 -0.56 -2.76
C THR A 237 18.76 0.62 -3.71
N PHE A 238 17.56 0.97 -4.15
CA PHE A 238 17.33 2.18 -4.92
C PHE A 238 17.41 3.43 -4.04
N THR A 239 17.84 4.53 -4.64
CA THR A 239 17.86 5.84 -4.02
C THR A 239 17.60 6.85 -5.13
N PRO A 240 16.42 7.49 -5.16
CA PRO A 240 16.24 8.65 -6.02
C PRO A 240 17.18 9.74 -5.55
N LEU A 241 17.81 10.44 -6.49
CA LEU A 241 18.66 11.59 -6.22
C LEU A 241 18.04 12.83 -6.87
N ALA A 242 18.42 14.00 -6.38
CA ALA A 242 18.07 15.24 -7.07
C ALA A 242 18.70 15.27 -8.47
N ASP A 243 18.20 16.18 -9.32
CA ASP A 243 18.83 16.44 -10.61
C ASP A 243 20.25 16.97 -10.43
N LEU A 244 21.23 16.14 -10.79
CA LEU A 244 22.67 16.43 -10.77
C LEU A 244 23.20 16.87 -12.14
N THR A 245 22.39 16.75 -13.20
CA THR A 245 22.77 17.14 -14.56
C THR A 245 22.22 18.50 -15.00
N GLY A 246 21.20 19.01 -14.30
CA GLY A 246 20.51 20.26 -14.57
C GLY A 246 19.51 20.16 -15.73
N ASP A 247 19.02 18.95 -16.05
CA ASP A 247 18.06 18.72 -17.14
C ASP A 247 16.58 18.73 -16.69
N GLY A 248 16.33 18.88 -15.39
CA GLY A 248 15.03 18.99 -14.77
C GLY A 248 14.41 17.66 -14.33
N ILE A 249 15.10 16.53 -14.50
CA ILE A 249 14.61 15.20 -14.10
C ILE A 249 15.53 14.61 -13.03
N ALA A 250 14.95 13.98 -12.02
CA ALA A 250 15.66 13.35 -10.92
C ALA A 250 16.50 12.13 -11.35
N GLU A 251 17.57 11.89 -10.61
CA GLU A 251 18.58 10.88 -10.96
C GLU A 251 18.24 9.53 -10.39
N VAL A 252 18.63 8.49 -11.14
CA VAL A 252 18.40 7.11 -10.75
C VAL A 252 19.67 6.53 -10.17
N ALA A 253 19.71 6.33 -8.85
CA ALA A 253 20.84 5.72 -8.19
C ALA A 253 20.52 4.36 -7.56
N MET A 254 21.51 3.48 -7.62
CA MET A 254 21.54 2.25 -6.83
C MET A 254 22.75 2.29 -5.92
N GLN A 255 22.53 2.03 -4.64
CA GLN A 255 23.58 1.86 -3.65
C GLN A 255 23.62 0.42 -3.11
N GLY A 256 24.73 0.04 -2.51
CA GLY A 256 24.93 -1.27 -1.90
C GLY A 256 26.40 -1.62 -1.72
N GLU A 257 26.67 -2.88 -1.47
CA GLU A 257 28.03 -3.39 -1.29
C GLU A 257 28.51 -4.08 -2.56
N PHE A 258 29.66 -3.68 -3.07
CA PHE A 258 30.28 -4.38 -4.18
C PHE A 258 30.77 -5.76 -3.74
N TYR A 259 30.49 -6.79 -4.55
CA TYR A 259 30.72 -8.20 -4.20
C TYR A 259 32.15 -8.53 -3.75
N ASP A 260 33.14 -7.80 -4.27
CA ASP A 260 34.54 -7.96 -3.89
C ASP A 260 34.95 -6.93 -2.83
N GLY A 261 35.16 -7.44 -1.61
CA GLY A 261 35.66 -6.71 -0.46
C GLY A 261 34.62 -5.84 0.25
N ASP A 262 33.33 -6.10 0.04
CA ASP A 262 32.18 -5.43 0.68
C ASP A 262 32.33 -3.92 0.69
N ARG A 263 32.73 -3.38 -0.47
CA ARG A 263 33.00 -1.95 -0.62
C ARG A 263 31.69 -1.22 -0.84
N PRO A 264 31.30 -0.26 0.01
CA PRO A 264 30.12 0.54 -0.25
C PRO A 264 30.31 1.34 -1.54
N GLN A 265 29.29 1.28 -2.40
CA GLN A 265 29.23 2.05 -3.63
C GLN A 265 27.82 2.58 -3.87
N MET A 266 27.74 3.66 -4.66
CA MET A 266 26.52 4.15 -5.29
C MET A 266 26.83 4.44 -6.76
N LEU A 267 26.01 3.88 -7.65
CA LEU A 267 26.06 4.13 -9.09
C LEU A 267 24.88 5.00 -9.47
N VAL A 268 25.17 6.16 -10.03
CA VAL A 268 24.16 7.12 -10.46
C VAL A 268 24.07 7.11 -11.97
N ARG A 269 22.85 6.99 -12.47
CA ARG A 269 22.50 7.10 -13.87
C ARG A 269 21.58 8.30 -14.06
N ASP A 270 21.75 8.94 -15.20
CA ASP A 270 20.91 10.01 -15.69
C ASP A 270 19.45 9.53 -15.81
N GLY A 271 18.50 10.29 -15.27
CA GLY A 271 17.08 9.91 -15.24
C GLY A 271 16.43 9.80 -16.62
N ILE A 272 16.93 10.58 -17.60
CA ILE A 272 16.39 10.63 -18.97
C ILE A 272 17.08 9.62 -19.88
N SER A 273 18.40 9.73 -20.01
CA SER A 273 19.19 8.93 -20.97
C SER A 273 19.55 7.53 -20.43
N GLY A 274 19.55 7.34 -19.12
CA GLY A 274 20.02 6.12 -18.46
C GLY A 274 21.54 5.94 -18.47
N ASP A 275 22.28 6.90 -19.02
CA ASP A 275 23.74 6.85 -19.06
C ASP A 275 24.33 6.90 -17.64
N LEU A 276 25.43 6.17 -17.43
CA LEU A 276 26.14 6.21 -16.15
C LEU A 276 26.85 7.56 -16.01
N ILE A 277 26.42 8.38 -15.05
CA ILE A 277 27.02 9.69 -14.81
C ILE A 277 28.11 9.65 -13.75
N ARG A 278 27.92 8.92 -12.63
CA ARG A 278 28.85 8.96 -11.48
C ARG A 278 28.97 7.63 -10.74
N ARG A 279 30.11 7.43 -10.08
CA ARG A 279 30.36 6.31 -9.16
C ARG A 279 30.95 6.82 -7.86
N TYR A 280 30.13 6.84 -6.82
CA TYR A 280 30.59 7.09 -5.47
C TYR A 280 31.04 5.78 -4.84
N ALA A 281 32.26 5.73 -4.34
CA ALA A 281 32.83 4.52 -3.76
C ALA A 281 33.78 4.84 -2.61
N TYR A 282 33.75 4.00 -1.58
CA TYR A 282 34.70 4.05 -0.47
C TYR A 282 35.23 2.65 -0.10
N PRO A 283 36.40 2.55 0.54
CA PRO A 283 36.83 1.29 1.17
C PRO A 283 35.86 0.86 2.28
N SER A 284 35.84 -0.42 2.63
CA SER A 284 35.00 -0.97 3.70
C SER A 284 35.52 -0.63 5.12
N PHE A 285 35.53 0.65 5.48
CA PHE A 285 36.01 1.15 6.78
C PHE A 285 34.90 1.59 7.75
N MET A 286 33.63 1.54 7.32
CA MET A 286 32.46 1.85 8.14
C MET A 286 31.59 0.60 8.35
N TYR A 287 30.91 0.50 9.49
CA TYR A 287 29.77 -0.38 9.68
C TYR A 287 28.52 0.28 9.09
N ASN A 288 27.69 -0.54 8.43
CA ASN A 288 26.40 -0.17 7.85
C ASN A 288 26.45 1.14 7.04
N PRO A 289 27.38 1.26 6.07
CA PRO A 289 27.46 2.45 5.23
C PRO A 289 26.19 2.63 4.41
N LYS A 290 25.62 3.83 4.42
CA LYS A 290 24.47 4.22 3.58
C LYS A 290 24.79 5.52 2.86
N TYR A 291 24.56 5.56 1.56
CA TYR A 291 24.59 6.77 0.76
C TYR A 291 23.27 7.53 0.90
N ILE A 292 23.37 8.85 0.92
CA ILE A 292 22.26 9.79 1.07
C ILE A 292 22.51 10.99 0.17
N GLN A 293 21.44 11.61 -0.31
CA GLN A 293 21.52 12.95 -0.90
C GLN A 293 21.79 13.97 0.22
N LEU A 294 22.69 14.89 -0.06
CA LEU A 294 22.93 16.12 0.68
C LEU A 294 22.60 17.29 -0.25
N ASN A 295 22.36 18.46 0.34
CA ASN A 295 22.12 19.69 -0.42
C ASN A 295 23.41 20.22 -1.02
N ASP A 296 23.33 21.24 -1.90
CA ASP A 296 24.52 21.91 -2.43
C ASP A 296 25.27 22.67 -1.31
N MET A 297 26.43 22.15 -0.94
CA MET A 297 27.28 22.64 0.12
C MET A 297 28.44 23.47 -0.40
N ASN A 298 28.64 23.55 -1.72
CA ASN A 298 29.82 24.18 -2.32
C ASN A 298 29.46 25.35 -3.26
N GLY A 299 28.17 25.55 -3.55
CA GLY A 299 27.63 26.67 -4.31
C GLY A 299 27.80 26.48 -5.82
N ASP A 300 27.86 25.24 -6.30
CA ASP A 300 27.89 24.90 -7.72
C ASP A 300 26.51 24.55 -8.31
N ASP A 301 25.45 24.77 -7.52
CA ASP A 301 24.05 24.46 -7.80
C ASP A 301 23.78 22.96 -8.01
N ILE A 302 24.70 22.07 -7.60
CA ILE A 302 24.56 20.61 -7.71
C ILE A 302 24.59 19.98 -6.30
N PRO A 303 23.49 19.32 -5.87
CA PRO A 303 23.42 18.66 -4.57
C PRO A 303 24.49 17.58 -4.32
N GLU A 304 25.14 17.56 -3.15
CA GLU A 304 26.18 16.57 -2.84
C GLU A 304 25.71 15.18 -2.42
N VAL A 305 26.65 14.24 -2.39
CA VAL A 305 26.42 12.88 -1.92
C VAL A 305 27.12 12.64 -0.59
N GLY A 306 26.35 12.23 0.41
CA GLY A 306 26.85 11.78 1.71
C GLY A 306 26.96 10.26 1.79
N MET A 307 27.98 9.75 2.47
CA MET A 307 28.00 8.37 2.97
C MET A 307 28.06 8.40 4.50
N ILE A 308 26.95 8.04 5.14
CA ILE A 308 26.86 7.91 6.59
C ILE A 308 27.23 6.49 7.04
N GLY A 309 27.92 6.38 8.16
CA GLY A 309 28.15 5.12 8.84
C GLY A 309 28.94 5.28 10.13
N VAL A 310 29.27 4.14 10.76
CA VAL A 310 30.10 4.11 11.97
C VAL A 310 31.51 3.71 11.62
N ILE A 311 32.49 4.56 11.93
CA ILE A 311 33.89 4.26 11.63
C ILE A 311 34.37 3.05 12.47
N LYS A 312 34.84 1.99 11.80
CA LYS A 312 35.29 0.74 12.46
C LYS A 312 36.41 0.93 13.49
N ARG A 313 37.31 1.91 13.30
CA ARG A 313 38.50 2.11 14.15
C ARG A 313 38.23 2.80 15.49
N ASN A 314 37.12 3.54 15.61
CA ASN A 314 36.87 4.37 16.80
C ASN A 314 35.39 4.53 17.14
N ASN A 315 34.50 3.81 16.48
CA ASN A 315 33.05 3.78 16.74
C ASN A 315 32.34 5.13 16.66
N LYS A 316 32.92 6.11 15.96
CA LYS A 316 32.30 7.42 15.76
C LYS A 316 31.38 7.40 14.55
N VAL A 317 30.21 8.01 14.69
CA VAL A 317 29.33 8.31 13.55
C VAL A 317 29.97 9.41 12.71
N GLN A 318 30.03 9.19 11.40
CA GLN A 318 30.58 10.13 10.44
C GLN A 318 29.78 10.12 9.15
N VAL A 319 29.64 11.31 8.56
CA VAL A 319 29.16 11.45 7.18
C VAL A 319 30.31 11.92 6.32
N ARG A 320 30.69 11.09 5.34
CA ARG A 320 31.64 11.47 4.29
C ARG A 320 30.89 12.20 3.19
N VAL A 321 31.23 13.45 3.00
CA VAL A 321 30.65 14.28 1.93
C VAL A 321 31.51 14.13 0.67
N ILE A 322 30.85 13.99 -0.46
CA ILE A 322 31.44 13.93 -1.80
C ILE A 322 30.68 14.92 -2.65
N ASP A 323 31.42 15.70 -3.43
CA ASP A 323 30.85 16.58 -4.43
C ASP A 323 29.94 15.81 -5.40
N GLY A 324 28.73 16.32 -5.64
CA GLY A 324 27.74 15.73 -6.56
C GLY A 324 28.15 15.85 -8.03
N SER A 325 28.91 16.87 -8.36
CA SER A 325 29.41 17.15 -9.71
C SER A 325 30.77 16.47 -9.97
N ASP A 326 31.58 16.15 -8.96
CA ASP A 326 32.85 15.41 -9.09
C ASP A 326 33.03 14.30 -8.03
N ASP A 327 32.87 13.04 -8.44
CA ASP A 327 33.02 11.88 -7.55
C ASP A 327 34.44 11.70 -6.94
N ARG A 328 35.43 12.46 -7.43
CA ARG A 328 36.80 12.51 -6.89
C ARG A 328 37.00 13.62 -5.88
N ASN A 329 36.18 14.67 -5.90
CA ASN A 329 36.27 15.78 -4.98
C ASN A 329 35.62 15.40 -3.64
N LYS A 330 36.46 15.04 -2.67
CA LYS A 330 36.00 14.69 -1.31
C LYS A 330 35.93 15.94 -0.46
N LEU A 331 34.73 16.30 -0.04
CA LEU A 331 34.48 17.44 0.82
C LEU A 331 34.72 17.10 2.31
N PRO A 332 34.90 18.12 3.18
CA PRO A 332 35.02 17.91 4.61
C PRO A 332 33.87 17.08 5.18
N SER A 333 34.20 16.18 6.10
CA SER A 333 33.24 15.22 6.66
C SER A 333 32.60 15.75 7.94
N TYR A 334 31.31 15.44 8.15
CA TYR A 334 30.67 15.69 9.44
C TYR A 334 31.06 14.60 10.44
N ASN A 335 31.51 15.03 11.62
CA ASN A 335 31.91 14.12 12.69
C ASN A 335 31.01 14.31 13.90
N PHE A 336 30.62 13.20 14.51
CA PHE A 336 29.86 13.18 15.74
C PHE A 336 30.63 12.40 16.81
N GLY A 337 30.29 12.64 18.08
CA GLY A 337 30.85 11.89 19.20
C GLY A 337 30.44 10.41 19.13
N ASP A 338 31.11 9.58 19.94
CA ASP A 338 30.77 8.18 20.19
C ASP A 338 29.71 8.02 21.30
N ASP A 339 28.86 9.04 21.47
CA ASP A 339 27.90 9.19 22.56
C ASP A 339 26.44 9.18 22.11
N TRP A 340 26.15 8.41 21.04
CA TRP A 340 24.82 8.28 20.43
C TRP A 340 24.35 6.83 20.37
N ALA A 341 23.06 6.62 20.62
CA ALA A 341 22.33 5.39 20.36
C ALA A 341 21.01 5.71 19.63
N GLU A 342 20.38 4.71 19.02
CA GLU A 342 19.08 4.86 18.34
C GLU A 342 19.07 6.05 17.36
N TYR A 343 20.18 6.25 16.65
CA TYR A 343 20.42 7.46 15.89
C TYR A 343 20.07 7.30 14.41
N GLN A 344 19.71 8.42 13.79
CA GLN A 344 19.49 8.52 12.36
C GLN A 344 19.94 9.89 11.85
N TRP A 345 20.32 9.92 10.59
CA TRP A 345 20.55 11.17 9.88
C TRP A 345 19.22 11.72 9.37
N LEU A 346 19.07 13.03 9.46
CA LEU A 346 17.94 13.75 8.91
C LEU A 346 18.47 14.86 7.99
N SER A 347 17.93 14.93 6.78
CA SER A 347 17.98 16.17 5.98
C SER A 347 16.94 17.12 6.57
N LEU A 348 17.34 18.35 6.85
CA LEU A 348 16.52 19.36 7.50
C LEU A 348 16.21 20.47 6.48
N PRO A 349 15.12 21.22 6.66
CA PRO A 349 14.95 22.48 5.91
C PRO A 349 16.10 23.46 6.26
N ASP A 350 16.26 24.51 5.46
CA ASP A 350 17.11 25.66 5.75
C ASP A 350 16.62 26.38 7.03
N ILE A 351 17.19 26.04 8.18
CA ILE A 351 16.77 26.58 9.50
C ILE A 351 17.55 27.85 9.88
N ASP A 352 18.62 28.20 9.16
CA ASP A 352 19.40 29.43 9.40
C ASP A 352 19.28 30.49 8.29
N PHE A 353 18.45 30.22 7.27
CA PHE A 353 18.08 31.09 6.16
C PHE A 353 19.27 31.49 5.28
N ASP A 354 20.23 30.60 5.10
CA ASP A 354 21.39 30.81 4.23
C ASP A 354 21.15 30.40 2.76
N GLY A 355 19.97 29.85 2.48
CA GLY A 355 19.52 29.38 1.16
C GLY A 355 19.88 27.92 0.88
N ILE A 356 20.52 27.22 1.81
CA ILE A 356 20.91 25.83 1.68
C ILE A 356 20.28 25.03 2.82
N ASP A 357 19.50 24.01 2.47
CA ASP A 357 18.88 23.11 3.44
C ASP A 357 19.92 22.47 4.38
N ASP A 358 19.54 22.31 5.65
CA ASP A 358 20.45 21.90 6.71
C ASP A 358 20.47 20.40 6.95
N VAL A 359 21.30 19.97 7.92
CA VAL A 359 21.44 18.56 8.25
C VAL A 359 21.52 18.30 9.75
N GLY A 360 21.11 17.10 10.16
CA GLY A 360 21.09 16.74 11.58
C GLY A 360 21.36 15.28 11.89
N LEU A 361 21.97 15.06 13.06
CA LEU A 361 22.02 13.75 13.70
C LEU A 361 20.98 13.72 14.82
N TYR A 362 19.93 12.95 14.61
CA TYR A 362 18.93 12.62 15.62
C TYR A 362 19.36 11.37 16.40
N GLY A 363 19.04 11.30 17.68
CA GLY A 363 19.14 10.07 18.46
C GLY A 363 19.15 10.31 19.96
N ARG A 364 19.40 9.23 20.71
CA ARG A 364 19.58 9.30 22.16
C ARG A 364 21.03 9.57 22.52
N ARG A 365 21.27 10.61 23.31
CA ARG A 365 22.60 10.81 23.93
C ARG A 365 22.83 9.82 25.04
N LEU A 366 23.94 9.09 24.98
CA LEU A 366 24.33 8.12 26.01
C LEU A 366 24.64 8.78 27.37
N SER A 367 25.14 10.03 27.39
CA SER A 367 25.55 10.70 28.63
C SER A 367 24.40 11.30 29.44
N SER A 368 23.32 11.71 28.78
CA SER A 368 22.19 12.41 29.39
C SER A 368 20.87 11.64 29.28
N SER A 369 20.86 10.55 28.51
CA SER A 369 19.68 9.79 28.09
C SER A 369 18.62 10.60 27.34
N ARG A 370 18.89 11.88 27.02
CA ARG A 370 17.96 12.76 26.30
C ARG A 370 17.93 12.41 24.83
N ILE A 371 16.74 12.54 24.25
CA ILE A 371 16.56 12.53 22.80
C ILE A 371 16.97 13.90 22.27
N GLN A 372 17.81 13.92 21.24
CA GLN A 372 18.35 15.14 20.67
C GLN A 372 18.42 15.08 19.15
N LEU A 373 18.28 16.24 18.52
CA LEU A 373 18.64 16.49 17.14
C LEU A 373 19.76 17.53 17.14
N PHE A 374 20.96 17.10 16.75
CA PHE A 374 22.13 17.96 16.63
C PHE A 374 22.21 18.50 15.21
N THR A 375 21.98 19.79 15.03
CA THR A 375 21.90 20.42 13.71
C THR A 375 23.22 21.08 13.31
N LYS A 376 23.48 21.09 12.01
CA LYS A 376 24.63 21.73 11.37
C LYS A 376 24.19 22.37 10.06
N SER A 377 24.86 23.47 9.70
CA SER A 377 24.56 24.14 8.46
C SER A 377 24.92 23.27 7.25
N GLY A 378 24.08 23.34 6.23
CA GLY A 378 24.36 22.82 4.90
C GLY A 378 25.49 23.60 4.22
N ALA A 379 25.54 24.92 4.39
CA ALA A 379 26.58 25.78 3.81
C ALA A 379 27.87 25.86 4.67
N ASP A 380 27.73 26.14 5.98
CA ASP A 380 28.86 26.22 6.93
C ASP A 380 29.04 24.94 7.73
N ARG A 381 30.14 24.26 7.41
CA ARG A 381 30.51 22.96 7.97
C ARG A 381 31.12 23.10 9.38
N ALA A 382 31.38 24.33 9.84
CA ALA A 382 31.94 24.62 11.14
C ALA A 382 30.84 24.89 12.18
N GLY A 383 30.98 24.26 13.34
CA GLY A 383 30.08 24.52 14.47
C GLY A 383 28.78 23.72 14.39
N SER A 384 27.79 24.20 15.11
CA SER A 384 26.45 23.61 15.24
C SER A 384 25.46 24.76 15.24
N LEU A 385 24.37 24.60 14.50
CA LEU A 385 23.28 25.58 14.48
C LEU A 385 22.48 25.52 15.78
N GLY A 386 22.40 24.33 16.37
CA GLY A 386 21.80 24.12 17.66
C GLY A 386 21.64 22.66 18.01
N ILE A 387 21.03 22.45 19.18
CA ILE A 387 20.62 21.13 19.63
C ILE A 387 19.17 21.23 20.09
N TYR A 388 18.29 20.56 19.37
CA TYR A 388 16.93 20.31 19.85
C TYR A 388 16.99 19.20 20.88
N SER A 389 16.16 19.30 21.90
CA SER A 389 16.13 18.30 22.97
C SER A 389 14.69 18.00 23.35
N TRP A 390 14.42 16.70 23.46
CA TRP A 390 13.20 16.14 24.01
C TRP A 390 13.49 15.43 25.32
N PRO A 391 12.46 15.10 26.12
CA PRO A 391 12.61 14.42 27.39
C PRO A 391 13.39 13.10 27.33
N SER A 392 14.06 12.73 28.42
CA SER A 392 14.94 11.54 28.47
C SER A 392 14.22 10.21 28.59
N ASP A 393 13.03 10.20 29.18
CA ASP A 393 12.17 9.02 29.39
C ASP A 393 11.19 8.79 28.22
N MET A 394 11.55 9.23 27.00
CA MET A 394 10.83 8.83 25.77
C MET A 394 11.38 7.49 25.26
N ALA A 395 10.59 6.44 25.41
CA ALA A 395 10.86 5.11 24.86
C ALA A 395 10.22 4.96 23.46
N GLY A 396 10.83 4.15 22.59
CA GLY A 396 10.34 3.92 21.23
C GLY A 396 10.23 5.20 20.39
N HIS A 397 11.16 6.13 20.59
CA HIS A 397 11.06 7.48 20.02
C HIS A 397 11.25 7.47 18.49
N LYS A 398 10.43 8.25 17.79
CA LYS A 398 10.50 8.43 16.34
C LYS A 398 10.40 9.91 15.99
N PRO A 399 11.34 10.48 15.21
CA PRO A 399 11.23 11.84 14.74
C PRO A 399 10.35 11.90 13.49
N LEU A 400 9.66 13.02 13.33
CA LEU A 400 9.01 13.44 12.10
C LEU A 400 9.50 14.87 11.78
N ILE A 401 9.76 15.13 10.50
CA ILE A 401 9.83 16.49 9.97
C ILE A 401 8.44 16.75 9.41
N ILE A 402 7.77 17.73 9.97
CA ILE A 402 6.36 18.02 9.66
C ILE A 402 6.28 19.30 8.84
N ASN A 403 5.18 19.50 8.15
CA ASN A 403 4.88 20.75 7.48
C ASN A 403 4.87 21.92 8.49
N ASP A 404 5.18 23.12 7.98
CA ASP A 404 5.28 24.34 8.76
C ASP A 404 3.92 24.72 9.37
N ILE A 405 3.79 24.59 10.69
CA ILE A 405 2.52 24.89 11.40
C ILE A 405 2.50 26.30 12.01
N ASN A 406 3.65 26.99 12.08
CA ASN A 406 3.73 28.36 12.60
C ASN A 406 3.78 29.43 11.47
N PHE A 407 3.84 28.98 10.22
CA PHE A 407 3.90 29.75 8.98
C PHE A 407 5.12 30.69 8.89
N ASP A 408 6.26 30.29 9.45
CA ASP A 408 7.53 31.03 9.37
C ASP A 408 8.36 30.72 8.11
N GLY A 409 7.91 29.76 7.30
CA GLY A 409 8.52 29.32 6.06
C GLY A 409 9.42 28.09 6.20
N VAL A 410 9.59 27.55 7.40
CA VAL A 410 10.49 26.43 7.69
C VAL A 410 9.73 25.28 8.32
N LYS A 411 9.97 24.05 7.84
CA LYS A 411 9.35 22.84 8.38
C LYS A 411 9.74 22.61 9.85
N ASP A 412 8.79 22.11 10.63
CA ASP A 412 8.96 21.90 12.07
C ASP A 412 9.44 20.49 12.42
N PHE A 413 9.91 20.31 13.66
CA PHE A 413 10.45 19.02 14.13
C PHE A 413 9.62 18.42 15.24
N ALA A 414 9.14 17.20 15.03
CA ALA A 414 8.37 16.46 16.01
C ALA A 414 9.07 15.20 16.48
N VAL A 415 8.81 14.78 17.71
CA VAL A 415 9.19 13.46 18.22
C VAL A 415 8.00 12.81 18.91
N GLY A 416 7.63 11.63 18.41
CA GLY A 416 6.66 10.73 19.01
C GLY A 416 7.32 9.66 19.87
N GLY A 417 6.67 9.23 20.95
CA GLY A 417 7.11 8.08 21.74
C GLY A 417 6.35 7.91 23.05
N LEU A 418 6.63 6.82 23.78
CA LEU A 418 6.08 6.58 25.11
C LEU A 418 6.84 7.38 26.16
N ARG A 419 6.14 8.21 26.94
CA ARG A 419 6.68 8.85 28.14
C ARG A 419 6.54 7.90 29.31
N GLU A 420 7.60 7.18 29.66
CA GLU A 420 7.55 6.18 30.73
C GLU A 420 7.16 6.81 32.09
N GLY A 421 7.69 8.00 32.40
CA GLY A 421 7.38 8.69 33.66
C GLY A 421 5.94 9.23 33.74
N ALA A 422 5.28 9.46 32.60
CA ALA A 422 3.91 9.96 32.54
C ALA A 422 2.88 8.88 32.17
N ASN A 423 3.34 7.68 31.80
CA ASN A 423 2.54 6.58 31.27
C ASN A 423 1.56 7.03 30.17
N ARG A 424 2.11 7.71 29.15
CA ARG A 424 1.34 8.30 28.05
C ARG A 424 2.18 8.38 26.79
N TYR A 425 1.59 8.14 25.63
CA TYR A 425 2.22 8.48 24.35
C TYR A 425 2.24 10.00 24.17
N GLN A 426 3.36 10.58 23.77
CA GLN A 426 3.47 12.01 23.46
C GLN A 426 4.08 12.22 22.09
N PHE A 427 3.57 13.23 21.40
CA PHE A 427 4.12 13.78 20.17
C PHE A 427 4.42 15.27 20.42
N ILE A 428 5.70 15.60 20.52
CA ILE A 428 6.15 16.93 20.93
C ILE A 428 6.75 17.63 19.72
N ILE A 429 6.09 18.70 19.29
CA ILE A 429 6.44 19.50 18.12
C ILE A 429 7.24 20.72 18.56
N LYS A 430 8.38 20.94 17.92
CA LYS A 430 9.28 22.08 18.15
C LYS A 430 9.42 22.87 16.85
N ASP A 431 9.51 24.17 17.04
CA ASP A 431 9.68 25.15 15.98
C ASP A 431 10.98 24.90 15.21
N GLY A 432 10.90 24.83 13.88
CA GLY A 432 12.01 24.58 12.97
C GLY A 432 13.14 25.59 13.11
N THR A 433 12.85 26.87 13.38
CA THR A 433 13.82 27.96 13.46
C THR A 433 14.19 28.32 14.90
N ASP A 434 13.31 28.06 15.86
CA ASP A 434 13.55 28.25 17.29
C ASP A 434 13.45 26.96 18.12
N ARG A 435 14.59 26.28 18.27
CA ARG A 435 14.74 25.10 19.15
C ARG A 435 14.23 25.27 20.59
N GLY A 436 14.17 26.50 21.10
CA GLY A 436 13.67 26.82 22.44
C GLY A 436 12.15 26.70 22.55
N THR A 437 11.45 26.88 21.43
CA THR A 437 9.99 26.88 21.35
C THR A 437 9.45 25.46 21.16
N THR A 438 8.29 25.23 21.76
CA THR A 438 7.49 24.02 21.58
C THR A 438 6.13 24.50 21.09
N LEU A 439 5.78 24.13 19.87
CA LEU A 439 4.57 24.58 19.21
C LEU A 439 3.35 23.79 19.68
N ALA A 440 3.51 22.47 19.83
CA ALA A 440 2.45 21.61 20.35
C ALA A 440 3.00 20.44 21.17
N ASN A 441 2.15 19.88 22.04
CA ASN A 441 2.43 18.67 22.79
C ASN A 441 1.16 17.82 22.86
N LEU A 442 1.05 16.92 21.90
CA LEU A 442 -0.10 16.03 21.76
C LEU A 442 0.12 14.79 22.61
N GLY A 443 -0.95 14.23 23.16
CA GLY A 443 -0.82 13.05 24.00
C GLY A 443 -2.01 12.12 23.98
N TRP A 444 -1.72 10.83 23.92
CA TRP A 444 -2.69 9.75 23.85
C TRP A 444 -2.51 8.78 25.01
N PRO A 445 -3.59 8.24 25.59
CA PRO A 445 -3.49 7.18 26.58
C PRO A 445 -2.75 5.97 26.00
N VAL A 446 -2.16 5.14 26.87
CA VAL A 446 -1.50 3.90 26.44
C VAL A 446 -2.58 2.83 26.23
N THR A 447 -3.23 2.88 25.06
CA THR A 447 -4.32 1.96 24.66
C THR A 447 -3.95 1.06 23.50
N VAL A 448 -2.85 1.36 22.79
CA VAL A 448 -2.36 0.59 21.64
C VAL A 448 -0.95 0.07 21.85
N GLU A 449 -0.63 -1.08 21.26
CA GLU A 449 0.71 -1.66 21.16
C GLU A 449 1.42 -1.17 19.88
N THR A 450 2.76 -1.16 19.92
CA THR A 450 3.61 -0.78 18.78
C THR A 450 3.19 0.50 18.03
N PRO A 451 3.03 1.63 18.75
CA PRO A 451 2.49 2.86 18.17
C PRO A 451 3.38 3.43 17.04
N ASN A 452 2.73 4.01 16.04
CA ASN A 452 3.33 4.90 15.06
C ASN A 452 2.64 6.26 15.09
N PHE A 453 3.37 7.31 14.76
CA PHE A 453 2.89 8.69 14.74
C PHE A 453 2.93 9.22 13.32
N TYR A 454 1.91 9.97 12.94
CA TYR A 454 1.75 10.52 11.60
C TYR A 454 1.35 11.99 11.72
N GLU A 455 1.93 12.83 10.86
CA GLU A 455 1.22 14.00 10.37
C GLU A 455 0.16 13.48 9.41
N VAL A 456 -1.08 13.87 9.63
CA VAL A 456 -2.15 13.65 8.68
C VAL A 456 -2.53 15.03 8.12
N ASN A 457 -3.05 15.04 6.89
CA ASN A 457 -3.59 16.27 6.31
C ASN A 457 -4.78 16.78 7.15
N ASP A 458 -5.37 17.89 6.76
CA ASP A 458 -6.58 18.42 7.38
C ASP A 458 -7.75 17.43 7.20
N VAL A 459 -8.05 16.65 8.25
CA VAL A 459 -9.11 15.64 8.19
C VAL A 459 -10.44 16.19 8.69
N ASP A 460 -10.47 17.28 9.46
CA ASP A 460 -11.71 17.85 10.00
C ASP A 460 -12.21 19.11 9.26
N GLY A 461 -11.45 19.58 8.28
CA GLY A 461 -11.79 20.66 7.36
C GLY A 461 -11.56 22.06 7.93
N ASP A 462 -10.79 22.21 9.01
CA ASP A 462 -10.51 23.49 9.65
C ASP A 462 -9.32 24.26 9.02
N SER A 463 -8.73 23.70 7.96
CA SER A 463 -7.54 24.17 7.24
C SER A 463 -6.26 24.16 8.06
N VAL A 464 -6.21 23.37 9.13
CA VAL A 464 -5.05 23.11 9.97
C VAL A 464 -4.64 21.65 9.85
N LEU A 465 -3.35 21.37 9.97
CA LEU A 465 -2.86 19.99 9.96
C LEU A 465 -3.21 19.24 11.24
N ASP A 466 -3.51 17.96 11.06
CA ASP A 466 -3.87 17.05 12.13
C ASP A 466 -2.78 15.98 12.34
N PHE A 467 -2.90 15.24 13.45
CA PHE A 467 -1.90 14.27 13.83
C PHE A 467 -2.53 13.00 14.38
N ALA A 468 -1.97 11.85 13.99
CA ALA A 468 -2.50 10.55 14.35
C ALA A 468 -1.51 9.72 15.14
N LEU A 469 -2.04 8.91 16.06
CA LEU A 469 -1.39 7.74 16.65
C LEU A 469 -2.08 6.50 16.09
N ALA A 470 -1.33 5.59 15.47
CA ALA A 470 -1.87 4.31 15.02
C ALA A 470 -1.21 3.11 15.71
N GLY A 471 -1.99 2.06 15.99
CA GLY A 471 -1.49 0.80 16.55
C GLY A 471 -2.61 -0.19 16.90
N SER A 472 -2.23 -1.41 17.28
CA SER A 472 -3.18 -2.45 17.68
C SER A 472 -3.68 -2.22 19.10
N ARG A 473 -4.99 -2.16 19.30
CA ARG A 473 -5.62 -1.92 20.61
C ARG A 473 -5.32 -3.05 21.58
N MET A 474 -4.88 -2.69 22.78
CA MET A 474 -4.62 -3.65 23.87
C MET A 474 -5.89 -4.36 24.38
N SER A 475 -7.07 -3.80 24.13
CA SER A 475 -8.35 -4.32 24.64
C SER A 475 -8.86 -5.55 23.89
N ASP A 476 -8.75 -5.52 22.57
CA ASP A 476 -9.45 -6.39 21.62
C ASP A 476 -8.60 -6.75 20.40
N GLY A 477 -7.39 -6.19 20.26
CA GLY A 477 -6.46 -6.48 19.17
C GLY A 477 -6.76 -5.76 17.86
N LYS A 478 -7.91 -5.10 17.73
CA LYS A 478 -8.29 -4.31 16.53
C LYS A 478 -7.29 -3.19 16.28
N PHE A 479 -7.06 -2.84 15.01
CA PHE A 479 -6.19 -1.72 14.67
C PHE A 479 -6.95 -0.39 14.81
N GLU A 480 -6.28 0.62 15.37
CA GLU A 480 -6.84 1.95 15.62
C GLU A 480 -5.93 3.03 15.05
N VAL A 481 -6.53 4.06 14.44
CA VAL A 481 -5.90 5.33 14.09
C VAL A 481 -6.63 6.44 14.87
N SER A 482 -6.00 6.95 15.93
CA SER A 482 -6.55 7.99 16.81
C SER A 482 -6.01 9.37 16.42
N VAL A 483 -6.90 10.24 15.94
CA VAL A 483 -6.56 11.54 15.35
C VAL A 483 -6.88 12.71 16.29
N LYS A 484 -5.97 13.69 16.30
CA LYS A 484 -6.06 14.91 17.10
C LYS A 484 -5.59 16.13 16.32
N ASN A 485 -6.19 17.26 16.63
CA ASN A 485 -5.71 18.55 16.17
C ASN A 485 -4.54 19.09 17.03
N LEU A 486 -3.97 20.23 16.62
CA LEU A 486 -2.85 20.89 17.31
C LEU A 486 -3.15 21.31 18.77
N ASP A 487 -4.43 21.55 19.10
CA ASP A 487 -4.88 21.85 20.46
C ASP A 487 -4.99 20.59 21.35
N ASN A 488 -4.57 19.42 20.85
CA ASN A 488 -4.64 18.12 21.51
C ASN A 488 -6.09 17.67 21.80
N LEU A 489 -7.06 18.24 21.09
CA LEU A 489 -8.45 17.80 21.09
C LEU A 489 -8.59 16.59 20.17
N LYS A 490 -9.44 15.65 20.57
CA LYS A 490 -9.77 14.49 19.74
C LYS A 490 -10.61 14.96 18.55
N ILE A 491 -10.22 14.52 17.36
CA ILE A 491 -11.05 14.60 16.15
C ILE A 491 -11.82 13.30 16.03
N ASP A 492 -11.12 12.18 15.77
CA ASP A 492 -11.74 10.87 15.63
C ASP A 492 -10.84 9.73 16.13
N ASP A 493 -11.44 8.55 16.37
CA ASP A 493 -10.72 7.29 16.57
C ASP A 493 -11.25 6.28 15.54
N PHE A 494 -10.54 6.09 14.45
CA PHE A 494 -10.89 5.10 13.44
C PHE A 494 -10.45 3.73 13.91
N VAL A 495 -11.40 2.81 14.07
CA VAL A 495 -11.14 1.41 14.42
C VAL A 495 -11.47 0.57 13.21
N THR A 496 -10.48 -0.12 12.65
CA THR A 496 -10.69 -0.95 11.46
C THR A 496 -11.59 -2.13 11.81
N ASP A 497 -12.41 -2.54 10.86
CA ASP A 497 -13.20 -3.77 11.01
C ASP A 497 -12.39 -5.02 10.70
N THR A 498 -11.33 -4.88 9.90
CA THR A 498 -10.41 -5.96 9.59
C THR A 498 -9.67 -6.48 10.81
N ASP A 499 -9.68 -7.80 10.94
CA ASP A 499 -8.90 -8.56 11.90
C ASP A 499 -7.50 -8.80 11.31
N TRP A 500 -6.61 -7.82 11.45
CA TRP A 500 -5.26 -7.86 10.85
C TRP A 500 -4.37 -8.98 11.41
N LEU A 501 -3.58 -9.62 10.55
CA LEU A 501 -2.55 -10.60 10.92
C LEU A 501 -1.36 -9.92 11.60
N ASP A 502 -0.86 -8.86 10.98
CA ASP A 502 0.21 -7.98 11.46
C ASP A 502 -0.27 -6.53 11.43
N ALA A 503 0.41 -5.63 12.14
CA ALA A 503 0.06 -4.21 12.10
C ALA A 503 0.08 -3.68 10.65
N PRO A 504 -1.05 -3.20 10.11
CA PRO A 504 -1.13 -2.71 8.75
C PRO A 504 -0.29 -1.45 8.56
N THR A 505 -0.01 -1.14 7.29
CA THR A 505 0.61 0.12 6.89
C THR A 505 -0.45 1.21 6.88
N VAL A 506 -0.09 2.39 7.41
CA VAL A 506 -0.93 3.59 7.39
C VAL A 506 -0.29 4.61 6.47
N MET A 507 -1.09 5.13 5.54
CA MET A 507 -0.69 6.16 4.59
C MET A 507 -1.69 7.32 4.66
N PRO A 508 -1.30 8.47 5.25
CA PRO A 508 -2.04 9.70 5.08
C PRO A 508 -2.13 10.06 3.60
N SER A 509 -3.32 10.44 3.15
CA SER A 509 -3.59 10.79 1.76
C SER A 509 -4.32 12.14 1.68
N PRO A 510 -4.21 12.89 0.59
CA PRO A 510 -5.26 13.83 0.18
C PRO A 510 -6.63 13.15 0.07
N ASP A 511 -7.66 13.94 -0.23
CA ASP A 511 -8.97 13.42 -0.62
C ASP A 511 -8.85 12.45 -1.82
N LEU A 512 -9.30 11.22 -1.61
CA LEU A 512 -9.41 10.14 -2.59
C LEU A 512 -10.88 9.82 -2.90
N ASN A 513 -11.80 10.07 -1.97
CA ASN A 513 -13.19 9.64 -2.06
C ASN A 513 -14.13 10.74 -2.58
N GLY A 514 -13.65 11.98 -2.67
CA GLY A 514 -14.36 13.15 -3.20
C GLY A 514 -15.25 13.88 -2.17
N ASP A 515 -15.10 13.62 -0.87
CA ASP A 515 -15.86 14.30 0.19
C ASP A 515 -15.28 15.68 0.57
N GLY A 516 -14.11 16.03 0.03
CA GLY A 516 -13.41 17.29 0.26
C GLY A 516 -12.55 17.32 1.51
N LEU A 517 -12.43 16.21 2.25
CA LEU A 517 -11.57 16.04 3.40
C LEU A 517 -10.44 15.07 3.08
N ALA A 518 -9.35 15.15 3.84
CA ALA A 518 -8.26 14.23 3.63
C ALA A 518 -8.55 12.82 4.16
N ASP A 519 -8.06 11.82 3.45
CA ASP A 519 -8.23 10.42 3.79
C ASP A 519 -7.00 9.82 4.48
N ILE A 520 -7.21 8.68 5.16
CA ILE A 520 -6.14 7.82 5.66
C ILE A 520 -6.34 6.43 5.08
N VAL A 521 -5.38 5.95 4.29
CA VAL A 521 -5.40 4.60 3.73
C VAL A 521 -4.69 3.65 4.68
N VAL A 522 -5.33 2.53 5.00
CA VAL A 522 -4.77 1.45 5.81
C VAL A 522 -4.77 0.16 4.99
N TYR A 523 -3.61 -0.50 4.87
CA TYR A 523 -3.51 -1.72 4.08
C TYR A 523 -2.53 -2.74 4.66
N GLY A 524 -2.80 -4.02 4.42
CA GLY A 524 -2.03 -5.13 4.98
C GLY A 524 -2.74 -6.46 4.75
N TYR A 525 -2.50 -7.42 5.66
CA TYR A 525 -3.10 -8.74 5.62
C TYR A 525 -4.05 -8.95 6.78
N ASP A 526 -5.21 -9.53 6.52
CA ASP A 526 -6.08 -10.04 7.56
C ASP A 526 -5.57 -11.39 8.11
N LYS A 527 -6.19 -11.91 9.17
CA LYS A 527 -5.84 -13.20 9.79
C LYS A 527 -6.08 -14.41 8.89
N LEU A 528 -6.87 -14.28 7.83
CA LEU A 528 -7.07 -15.32 6.82
C LEU A 528 -5.93 -15.31 5.79
N GLY A 529 -5.12 -14.25 5.76
CA GLY A 529 -4.01 -14.07 4.82
C GLY A 529 -4.43 -13.29 3.57
N GLU A 530 -5.65 -12.76 3.54
CA GLU A 530 -6.16 -11.94 2.45
C GLU A 530 -5.62 -10.51 2.56
N SER A 531 -5.30 -9.91 1.41
CA SER A 531 -4.89 -8.52 1.39
C SER A 531 -6.10 -7.60 1.45
N VAL A 532 -6.07 -6.68 2.41
CA VAL A 532 -7.15 -5.72 2.64
C VAL A 532 -6.61 -4.30 2.55
N LEU A 533 -7.42 -3.40 1.98
CA LEU A 533 -7.20 -1.95 1.96
C LEU A 533 -8.50 -1.26 2.40
N GLU A 534 -8.40 -0.44 3.44
CA GLU A 534 -9.46 0.41 3.96
C GLU A 534 -9.09 1.88 3.75
N ILE A 535 -10.07 2.71 3.36
CA ILE A 535 -9.95 4.17 3.32
C ILE A 535 -10.76 4.72 4.49
N LEU A 536 -10.11 5.48 5.35
CA LEU A 536 -10.69 6.06 6.56
C LEU A 536 -10.88 7.56 6.33
N SER A 537 -12.13 8.02 6.37
CA SER A 537 -12.50 9.44 6.31
C SER A 537 -13.35 9.82 7.52
N THR A 538 -13.22 11.05 8.00
CA THR A 538 -14.11 11.55 9.05
C THR A 538 -15.54 11.67 8.54
N GLY A 539 -16.50 11.14 9.31
CA GLY A 539 -17.94 11.25 8.98
C GLY A 539 -18.51 10.09 8.16
N GLN A 540 -17.72 9.05 7.88
CA GLN A 540 -18.19 7.75 7.39
C GLN A 540 -18.29 6.71 8.51
#